data_AF-A0A7Y8BVE1-F1
#
_entry.id   AF-A0A7Y8BVE1-F1
#
_cell.length_a   1.000
_cell.length_b   1.000
_cell.length_c   1.000
_cell.angle_alpha   90.00
_cell.angle_beta   90.00
_cell.angle_gamma   90.00
#
_symmetry.space_group_name_H-M   'P 1'
#
loop_
_entity.id
_entity.type
_entity.pdbx_description
1 polymer ?
#
loop_
_entity_poly.entity_id
_entity_poly.type
_entity_poly.pdbx_seq_one_letter_code
_entity_poly.pdbx_strand_id
1 'polypeptide(L)'
;QKVWISRVQHSDLMILLARTTPLAEVQKKSEGMSIFLVDLREAIGNGLTVQPIANMVNHETNELFFDNLEIPADSLIGEEGKGFRYILDGLNAERTLIAAECIGDGRWFIEKASAYARDRVVFGRPIGQNQGVQFPIAEAHIEIEAADLMRWRACEEYDSGQNAGASANMAKYLAAKASWEAANACLQTHGGF
;
A
#
# COMPACT_ATOMS: atom_id res chain seq x y z
N GLN A 1 -3.79 9.81 19.08
CA GLN A 1 -4.56 9.68 17.83
C GLN A 1 -3.72 8.96 16.78
N LYS A 2 -4.33 8.09 15.99
CA LYS A 2 -3.80 7.53 14.74
C LYS A 2 -4.80 7.82 13.63
N VAL A 3 -4.34 7.97 12.40
CA VAL A 3 -5.16 8.35 11.24
C VAL A 3 -4.77 7.44 10.08
N TRP A 4 -5.70 7.19 9.16
CA TRP A 4 -5.52 6.35 7.97
C TRP A 4 -5.35 4.86 8.30
N ILE A 5 -6.06 4.36 9.31
CA ILE A 5 -6.00 2.94 9.67
C ILE A 5 -7.03 2.17 8.86
N SER A 6 -6.54 1.35 7.95
CA SER A 6 -7.33 0.52 7.05
C SER A 6 -7.98 -0.65 7.80
N ARG A 7 -9.25 -0.92 7.49
CA ARG A 7 -9.97 -2.16 7.86
C ARG A 7 -10.07 -2.45 9.37
N VAL A 8 -9.94 -1.44 10.24
CA VAL A 8 -9.97 -1.66 11.70
C VAL A 8 -11.33 -2.21 12.16
N GLN A 9 -12.42 -1.83 11.48
CA GLN A 9 -13.77 -2.30 11.80
C GLN A 9 -13.99 -3.78 11.44
N HIS A 10 -13.04 -4.38 10.73
CA HIS A 10 -13.06 -5.77 10.28
C HIS A 10 -11.90 -6.59 10.83
N SER A 11 -11.22 -6.07 11.85
CA SER A 11 -10.03 -6.70 12.44
C SER A 11 -10.29 -7.01 13.91
N ASP A 12 -9.83 -8.17 14.37
CA ASP A 12 -9.86 -8.52 15.80
C ASP A 12 -8.64 -7.96 16.54
N LEU A 13 -7.50 -7.82 15.86
CA LEU A 13 -6.22 -7.44 16.44
C LEU A 13 -5.62 -6.23 15.71
N MET A 14 -4.93 -5.37 16.45
CA MET A 14 -4.20 -4.22 15.92
C MET A 14 -2.75 -4.23 16.40
N ILE A 15 -1.82 -4.02 15.48
CA ILE A 15 -0.42 -3.73 15.79
C ILE A 15 -0.29 -2.22 16.06
N LEU A 16 -0.09 -1.84 17.32
CA LEU A 16 0.03 -0.45 17.76
C LEU A 16 1.48 -0.09 18.02
N LEU A 17 2.04 0.82 17.21
CA LEU A 17 3.32 1.46 17.51
C LEU A 17 3.10 2.72 18.36
N ALA A 18 3.58 2.69 19.61
CA ALA A 18 3.51 3.79 20.57
C ALA A 18 4.88 4.10 21.18
N ARG A 19 5.06 5.31 21.73
CA ARG A 19 6.30 5.71 22.39
C ARG A 19 6.24 5.30 23.86
N THR A 20 7.24 4.58 24.34
CA THR A 20 7.38 4.20 25.75
C THR A 20 8.55 4.90 26.44
N THR A 21 9.57 5.32 25.69
CA THR A 21 10.65 6.18 26.22
C THR A 21 10.44 7.63 25.78
N PRO A 22 10.43 8.61 26.71
CA PRO A 22 10.28 10.02 26.39
C PRO A 22 11.28 10.51 25.32
N LEU A 23 10.83 11.43 24.47
CA LEU A 23 11.66 11.93 23.37
C LEU A 23 12.94 12.63 23.85
N ALA A 24 12.90 13.25 25.04
CA ALA A 24 14.05 13.91 25.65
C ALA A 24 15.14 12.93 26.12
N GLU A 25 14.80 11.64 26.25
CA GLU A 25 15.67 10.59 26.80
C GLU A 25 16.29 9.70 25.71
N VAL A 26 16.02 9.99 24.44
CA VAL A 26 16.54 9.23 23.30
C VAL A 26 17.40 10.11 22.39
N GLN A 27 18.38 9.51 21.73
CA GLN A 27 19.25 10.24 20.80
C GLN A 27 18.59 10.41 19.43
N LYS A 28 17.86 9.38 18.97
CA LYS A 28 17.15 9.40 17.68
C LYS A 28 15.66 9.31 17.90
N LYS A 29 14.89 10.04 17.09
CA LYS A 29 13.41 10.03 17.16
C LYS A 29 12.80 8.64 16.95
N SER A 30 13.50 7.76 16.21
CA SER A 30 13.12 6.37 15.97
C SER A 30 13.32 5.45 17.17
N GLU A 31 14.08 5.87 18.18
CA GLU A 31 14.28 5.11 19.42
C GLU A 31 13.14 5.38 20.41
N GLY A 32 12.97 4.47 21.37
CA GLY A 32 11.98 4.63 22.44
C GLY A 32 10.54 4.34 22.00
N MET A 33 10.35 3.69 20.86
CA MET A 33 9.05 3.25 20.38
C MET A 33 8.92 1.74 20.58
N SER A 34 7.73 1.28 20.93
CA SER A 34 7.38 -0.11 21.21
C SER A 34 6.16 -0.50 20.41
N ILE A 35 6.07 -1.78 20.05
CA ILE A 35 4.91 -2.35 19.35
C ILE A 35 4.09 -3.14 20.35
N PHE A 36 2.77 -3.00 20.28
CA PHE A 36 1.82 -3.74 21.09
C PHE A 36 0.81 -4.46 20.20
N LEU A 37 0.40 -5.65 20.59
CA LEU A 37 -0.72 -6.36 19.99
C LEU A 37 -1.99 -6.05 20.81
N VAL A 38 -2.87 -5.23 20.25
CA VAL A 38 -4.09 -4.77 20.93
C VAL A 38 -5.28 -5.59 20.44
N ASP A 39 -6.05 -6.19 21.36
CA ASP A 39 -7.34 -6.80 21.05
C ASP A 39 -8.41 -5.72 20.88
N LEU A 40 -8.90 -5.55 19.65
CA LEU A 40 -9.86 -4.50 19.31
C LEU A 40 -11.24 -4.76 19.93
N ARG A 41 -11.59 -6.02 20.22
CA ARG A 41 -12.88 -6.37 20.84
C ARG A 41 -12.96 -5.90 22.28
N GLU A 42 -11.82 -5.86 22.97
CA GLU A 42 -11.70 -5.36 24.33
C GLU A 42 -11.44 -3.85 24.35
N ALA A 43 -10.63 -3.34 23.42
CA ALA A 43 -10.22 -1.94 23.41
C ALA A 43 -11.34 -0.98 22.97
N ILE A 44 -12.12 -1.33 21.93
CA ILE A 44 -13.12 -0.42 21.37
C ILE A 44 -14.23 -0.15 22.39
N GLY A 45 -14.46 1.13 22.71
CA GLY A 45 -15.37 1.56 23.77
C GLY A 45 -14.75 1.58 25.17
N ASN A 46 -13.57 0.99 25.36
CA ASN A 46 -12.82 0.97 26.61
C ASN A 46 -11.45 1.66 26.43
N GLY A 47 -11.50 2.95 26.08
CA GLY A 47 -10.30 3.78 25.86
C GLY A 47 -9.79 3.84 24.42
N LEU A 48 -10.39 3.07 23.49
CA LEU A 48 -10.23 3.25 22.04
C LEU A 48 -11.57 3.65 21.39
N THR A 49 -11.56 4.75 20.65
CA THR A 49 -12.68 5.20 19.82
C THR A 49 -12.29 5.13 18.35
N VAL A 50 -13.16 4.56 17.52
CA VAL A 50 -12.99 4.43 16.07
C VAL A 50 -13.93 5.39 15.35
N GLN A 51 -13.39 6.18 14.42
CA GLN A 51 -14.18 7.10 13.59
C GLN A 51 -13.88 6.85 12.10
N PRO A 52 -14.88 6.41 11.30
CA PRO A 52 -14.69 6.19 9.87
C PRO A 52 -14.38 7.50 9.12
N ILE A 53 -13.50 7.40 8.12
CA ILE A 53 -13.17 8.47 7.18
C ILE A 53 -13.82 8.13 5.84
N ALA A 54 -14.80 8.93 5.44
CA ALA A 54 -15.38 8.86 4.11
C ALA A 54 -14.31 9.21 3.05
N ASN A 55 -14.07 8.32 2.10
CA ASN A 55 -13.13 8.52 1.01
C ASN A 55 -13.70 8.02 -0.32
N MET A 56 -13.14 8.53 -1.43
CA MET A 56 -13.59 8.24 -2.78
C MET A 56 -13.35 6.78 -3.21
N VAL A 57 -12.31 6.15 -2.66
CA VAL A 57 -11.84 4.82 -3.07
C VAL A 57 -12.68 3.70 -2.42
N ASN A 58 -13.59 4.05 -1.50
CA ASN A 58 -14.41 3.12 -0.71
C ASN A 58 -13.57 2.05 0.04
N HIS A 59 -12.30 2.34 0.30
CA HIS A 59 -11.48 1.55 1.22
C HIS A 59 -11.87 1.93 2.65
N GLU A 60 -12.24 0.94 3.46
CA GLU A 60 -12.59 1.15 4.87
C GLU A 60 -11.38 1.74 5.61
N THR A 61 -11.46 3.01 6.02
CA THR A 61 -10.36 3.77 6.61
C THR A 61 -10.84 4.58 7.79
N ASN A 62 -10.04 4.67 8.86
CA ASN A 62 -10.49 5.25 10.13
C ASN A 62 -9.46 6.17 10.79
N GLU A 63 -9.96 7.07 11.61
CA GLU A 63 -9.24 7.70 12.71
C GLU A 63 -9.46 6.90 14.00
N LEU A 64 -8.40 6.80 14.80
CA LEU A 64 -8.40 6.13 16.09
C LEU A 64 -8.00 7.13 17.18
N PHE A 65 -8.83 7.24 18.21
CA PHE A 65 -8.58 8.06 19.39
C PHE A 65 -8.33 7.15 20.58
N PHE A 66 -7.26 7.42 21.32
CA PHE A 66 -6.82 6.65 22.47
C PHE A 66 -6.93 7.57 23.69
N ASP A 67 -7.78 7.21 24.64
CA ASP A 67 -8.00 7.94 25.89
C ASP A 67 -7.90 6.97 27.05
N ASN A 68 -6.77 7.01 27.77
CA ASN A 68 -6.44 6.10 28.86
C ASN A 68 -6.70 4.60 28.53
N LEU A 69 -6.43 4.19 27.29
CA LEU A 69 -6.50 2.78 26.90
C LEU A 69 -5.47 1.98 27.71
N GLU A 70 -5.97 1.11 28.59
CA GLU A 70 -5.15 0.14 29.31
C GLU A 70 -5.00 -1.13 28.47
N ILE A 71 -3.78 -1.66 28.41
CA ILE A 71 -3.47 -2.92 27.73
C ILE A 71 -2.60 -3.79 28.62
N PRO A 72 -2.69 -5.14 28.53
CA PRO A 72 -1.82 -6.04 29.26
C PRO A 72 -0.33 -5.81 28.92
N ALA A 73 0.57 -5.96 29.89
CA ALA A 73 2.01 -5.76 29.66
C ALA A 73 2.61 -6.81 28.71
N ASP A 74 2.04 -8.01 28.66
CA ASP A 74 2.42 -9.10 27.74
C ASP A 74 1.92 -8.88 26.30
N SER A 75 1.17 -7.81 26.04
CA SER A 75 0.86 -7.37 24.66
C SER A 75 2.08 -6.81 23.91
N LEU A 76 3.18 -6.50 24.62
CA LEU A 76 4.42 -6.01 24.03
C LEU A 76 5.00 -7.04 23.05
N ILE A 77 5.22 -6.61 21.80
CA ILE A 77 5.91 -7.42 20.79
C ILE A 77 7.40 -7.05 20.78
N GLY A 78 8.24 -8.03 21.11
CA GLY A 78 9.70 -7.88 21.13
C GLY A 78 10.19 -7.10 22.35
N GLU A 79 11.26 -6.33 22.17
CA GLU A 79 11.86 -5.53 23.24
C GLU A 79 11.30 -4.10 23.29
N GLU A 80 11.10 -3.60 24.51
CA GLU A 80 10.67 -2.22 24.74
C GLU A 80 11.67 -1.22 24.13
N GLY A 81 11.16 -0.19 23.45
CA GLY A 81 11.95 0.86 22.81
C GLY A 81 12.60 0.47 21.48
N LYS A 82 12.44 -0.80 21.04
CA LYS A 82 12.98 -1.34 19.77
C LYS A 82 11.92 -1.50 18.67
N GLY A 83 10.66 -1.19 18.95
CA GLY A 83 9.51 -1.37 18.05
C GLY A 83 9.68 -0.75 16.66
N PHE A 84 10.27 0.44 16.55
CA PHE A 84 10.48 1.06 15.22
C PHE A 84 11.40 0.22 14.32
N ARG A 85 12.37 -0.50 14.90
CA ARG A 85 13.22 -1.40 14.10
C ARG A 85 12.40 -2.56 13.56
N TYR A 86 11.61 -3.20 14.41
CA TYR A 86 10.79 -4.36 14.03
C TYR A 86 9.76 -4.00 12.95
N ILE A 87 9.16 -2.81 13.01
CA ILE A 87 8.16 -2.40 12.02
C ILE A 87 8.77 -2.18 10.62
N LEU A 88 10.03 -1.75 10.53
CA LEU A 88 10.69 -1.49 9.24
C LEU A 88 10.85 -2.76 8.41
N ASP A 89 11.11 -3.90 9.06
CA ASP A 89 11.23 -5.19 8.38
C ASP A 89 9.88 -5.60 7.77
N GLY A 90 8.79 -5.42 8.52
CA GLY A 90 7.42 -5.61 8.02
C GLY A 90 7.05 -4.66 6.88
N LEU A 91 7.46 -3.38 6.96
CA LEU A 91 7.17 -2.38 5.94
C LEU A 91 7.86 -2.68 4.60
N ASN A 92 9.00 -3.38 4.59
CA ASN A 92 9.63 -3.78 3.34
C ASN A 92 8.83 -4.87 2.63
N ALA A 93 8.32 -5.86 3.37
CA ALA A 93 7.41 -6.86 2.84
C ALA A 93 6.12 -6.22 2.30
N GLU A 94 5.54 -5.30 3.09
CA GLU A 94 4.34 -4.56 2.70
C GLU A 94 4.54 -3.77 1.39
N ARG A 95 5.65 -3.06 1.23
CA ARG A 95 5.97 -2.34 -0.02
C ARG A 95 6.00 -3.27 -1.23
N THR A 96 6.60 -4.45 -1.09
CA THR A 96 6.66 -5.44 -2.15
C THR A 96 5.28 -6.01 -2.47
N LEU A 97 4.44 -6.24 -1.46
CA LEU A 97 3.05 -6.66 -1.63
C LEU A 97 2.21 -5.61 -2.36
N ILE A 98 2.30 -4.34 -1.97
CA ILE A 98 1.59 -3.24 -2.63
C ILE A 98 2.11 -3.03 -4.07
N ALA A 99 3.40 -3.24 -4.32
CA ALA A 99 3.91 -3.23 -5.70
C ALA A 99 3.21 -4.29 -6.55
N ALA A 100 2.98 -5.50 -6.00
CA ALA A 100 2.24 -6.56 -6.68
C ALA A 100 0.80 -6.18 -7.01
N GLU A 101 0.10 -5.52 -6.08
CA GLU A 101 -1.25 -4.99 -6.29
C GLU A 101 -1.26 -3.99 -7.45
N CYS A 102 -0.37 -2.98 -7.43
CA CYS A 102 -0.25 -1.99 -8.51
C CYS A 102 0.05 -2.63 -9.88
N ILE A 103 0.88 -3.68 -9.93
CA ILE A 103 1.15 -4.42 -11.18
C ILE A 103 -0.11 -5.12 -11.69
N GLY A 104 -0.89 -5.73 -10.79
CA GLY A 104 -2.18 -6.33 -11.12
C GLY A 104 -3.16 -5.31 -11.69
N ASP A 105 -3.29 -4.15 -11.03
CA ASP A 105 -4.11 -3.04 -11.51
C ASP A 105 -3.67 -2.57 -12.90
N GLY A 106 -2.36 -2.36 -13.10
CA GLY A 106 -1.81 -1.95 -14.39
C GLY A 106 -2.14 -2.93 -15.51
N ARG A 107 -1.98 -4.24 -15.27
CA ARG A 107 -2.36 -5.28 -16.24
C ARG A 107 -3.86 -5.24 -16.55
N TRP A 108 -4.71 -5.03 -15.54
CA TRP A 108 -6.15 -4.88 -15.72
C TRP A 108 -6.49 -3.65 -16.56
N PHE A 109 -5.89 -2.49 -16.28
CA PHE A 109 -6.09 -1.26 -17.06
C PHE A 109 -5.67 -1.45 -18.53
N ILE A 110 -4.52 -2.08 -18.77
CA ILE A 110 -4.02 -2.36 -20.12
C ILE A 110 -4.99 -3.29 -20.86
N GLU A 111 -5.48 -4.34 -20.21
CA GLU A 111 -6.45 -5.27 -20.80
C GLU A 111 -7.75 -4.56 -21.15
N LYS A 112 -8.28 -3.73 -20.25
CA LYS A 112 -9.50 -2.95 -20.47
C LYS A 112 -9.34 -1.96 -21.62
N ALA A 113 -8.25 -1.19 -21.63
CA ALA A 113 -7.94 -0.25 -22.70
C ALA A 113 -7.85 -0.96 -24.05
N SER A 114 -7.11 -2.07 -24.10
CA SER A 114 -6.88 -2.86 -25.32
C SER A 114 -8.18 -3.47 -25.84
N ALA A 115 -9.02 -4.01 -24.96
CA ALA A 115 -10.33 -4.56 -25.35
C ALA A 115 -11.23 -3.47 -25.93
N TYR A 116 -11.39 -2.35 -25.23
CA TYR A 116 -12.20 -1.23 -25.72
C TYR A 116 -11.68 -0.69 -27.05
N ALA A 117 -10.36 -0.58 -27.20
CA ALA A 117 -9.74 -0.10 -28.43
C ALA A 117 -9.99 -1.00 -29.65
N ARG A 118 -10.15 -2.32 -29.45
CA ARG A 118 -10.49 -3.27 -30.52
C ARG A 118 -11.95 -3.14 -30.97
N ASP A 119 -12.85 -2.88 -30.03
CA ASP A 119 -14.29 -2.93 -30.30
C ASP A 119 -14.85 -1.56 -30.70
N ARG A 120 -14.29 -0.47 -30.16
CA ARG A 120 -14.77 0.88 -30.42
C ARG A 120 -14.40 1.33 -31.83
N VAL A 121 -15.41 1.60 -32.65
CA VAL A 121 -15.25 2.12 -34.02
C VAL A 121 -15.54 3.61 -34.07
N VAL A 122 -14.59 4.39 -34.57
CA VAL A 122 -14.76 5.83 -34.88
C VAL A 122 -14.08 6.09 -36.22
N PHE A 123 -14.69 6.93 -37.06
CA PHE A 123 -14.21 7.19 -38.42
C PHE A 123 -14.04 5.91 -39.28
N GLY A 124 -14.94 4.94 -39.09
CA GLY A 124 -15.05 3.75 -39.95
C GLY A 124 -14.09 2.59 -39.64
N ARG A 125 -13.29 2.66 -38.57
CA ARG A 125 -12.43 1.54 -38.12
C ARG A 125 -12.24 1.51 -36.59
N PRO A 126 -11.83 0.37 -36.01
CA PRO A 126 -11.42 0.29 -34.62
C PRO A 126 -10.39 1.36 -34.23
N ILE A 127 -10.58 2.01 -33.08
CA ILE A 127 -9.67 3.07 -32.61
C ILE A 127 -8.28 2.54 -32.29
N GLY A 128 -8.17 1.24 -31.96
CA GLY A 128 -6.91 0.55 -31.73
C GLY A 128 -6.01 0.44 -32.97
N GLN A 129 -6.44 0.90 -34.14
CA GLN A 129 -5.56 1.06 -35.32
C GLN A 129 -4.89 2.45 -35.39
N ASN A 130 -5.22 3.35 -34.46
CA ASN A 130 -4.60 4.67 -34.38
C ASN A 130 -3.39 4.62 -33.44
N GLN A 131 -2.23 5.05 -33.92
CA GLN A 131 -0.99 5.05 -33.13
C GLN A 131 -1.11 5.86 -31.83
N GLY A 132 -1.91 6.95 -31.85
CA GLY A 132 -2.19 7.75 -30.65
C GLY A 132 -2.95 6.99 -29.55
N VAL A 133 -3.55 5.83 -29.85
CA VAL A 133 -4.14 4.91 -28.86
C VAL A 133 -3.20 3.75 -28.57
N GLN A 134 -2.56 3.19 -29.60
CA GLN A 134 -1.67 2.02 -29.44
C GLN A 134 -0.42 2.32 -28.62
N PHE A 135 0.25 3.45 -28.89
CA PHE A 135 1.54 3.74 -28.27
C PHE A 135 1.46 3.94 -26.75
N PRO A 136 0.50 4.73 -26.21
CA PRO A 136 0.37 4.85 -24.75
C PRO A 136 0.07 3.52 -24.05
N ILE A 137 -0.77 2.67 -24.65
CA ILE A 137 -1.06 1.34 -24.09
C ILE A 137 0.19 0.44 -24.11
N ALA A 138 0.95 0.48 -25.19
CA ALA A 138 2.19 -0.29 -25.31
C ALA A 138 3.28 0.19 -24.33
N GLU A 139 3.42 1.50 -24.17
CA GLU A 139 4.35 2.11 -23.21
C GLU A 139 3.99 1.72 -21.77
N ALA A 140 2.71 1.86 -21.40
CA ALA A 140 2.23 1.42 -20.09
C ALA A 140 2.50 -0.07 -19.84
N HIS A 141 2.33 -0.93 -20.86
CA HIS A 141 2.66 -2.34 -20.75
C HIS A 141 4.15 -2.58 -20.47
N ILE A 142 5.04 -1.90 -21.20
CA ILE A 142 6.48 -2.00 -20.99
C ILE A 142 6.87 -1.54 -19.58
N GLU A 143 6.30 -0.42 -19.11
CA GLU A 143 6.57 0.09 -17.76
C GLU A 143 6.09 -0.87 -16.67
N ILE A 144 4.92 -1.49 -16.83
CA ILE A 144 4.40 -2.48 -15.87
C ILE A 144 5.29 -3.71 -15.81
N GLU A 145 5.72 -4.25 -16.95
CA GLU A 145 6.60 -5.42 -16.96
C GLU A 145 7.99 -5.09 -16.39
N ALA A 146 8.50 -3.87 -16.64
CA ALA A 146 9.74 -3.41 -16.01
C ALA A 146 9.61 -3.28 -14.47
N ALA A 147 8.48 -2.76 -13.98
CA ALA A 147 8.18 -2.70 -12.56
C ALA A 147 8.03 -4.11 -11.94
N ASP A 148 7.46 -5.06 -12.68
CA ASP A 148 7.29 -6.46 -12.24
C ASP A 148 8.62 -7.16 -12.00
N LEU A 149 9.61 -6.93 -12.87
CA LEU A 149 10.97 -7.42 -12.67
C LEU A 149 11.59 -6.87 -11.37
N MET A 150 11.37 -5.58 -11.08
CA MET A 150 11.87 -4.98 -9.84
C MET A 150 11.15 -5.53 -8.61
N ARG A 151 9.84 -5.80 -8.69
CA ARG A 151 9.10 -6.48 -7.62
C ARG A 151 9.69 -7.87 -7.35
N TRP A 152 9.92 -8.68 -8.38
CA TRP A 152 10.45 -10.02 -8.21
C TRP A 152 11.82 -10.03 -7.55
N ARG A 153 12.71 -9.10 -7.94
CA ARG A 153 13.99 -8.93 -7.24
C ARG A 153 13.80 -8.55 -5.77
N ALA A 154 12.82 -7.70 -5.44
CA ALA A 154 12.53 -7.38 -4.04
C ALA A 154 12.01 -8.60 -3.26
N CYS A 155 11.17 -9.45 -3.89
CA CYS A 155 10.74 -10.72 -3.32
C CYS A 155 11.92 -11.65 -3.06
N GLU A 156 12.79 -11.86 -4.04
CA GLU A 156 13.96 -12.73 -3.92
C GLU A 156 14.93 -12.27 -2.82
N GLU A 157 15.21 -10.97 -2.74
CA GLU A 157 16.03 -10.40 -1.68
C GLU A 157 15.36 -10.59 -0.30
N TYR A 158 14.03 -10.44 -0.20
CA TYR A 158 13.30 -10.64 1.05
C TYR A 158 13.29 -12.11 1.49
N ASP A 159 12.92 -13.04 0.60
CA ASP A 159 12.80 -14.47 0.89
C ASP A 159 14.15 -15.12 1.20
N SER A 160 15.24 -14.59 0.64
CA SER A 160 16.61 -15.05 0.93
C SER A 160 17.20 -14.45 2.22
N GLY A 161 16.44 -13.63 2.96
CA GLY A 161 16.89 -12.97 4.18
C GLY A 161 17.92 -11.86 3.93
N GLN A 162 18.06 -11.39 2.69
CA GLN A 162 18.89 -10.24 2.35
C GLN A 162 18.17 -8.93 2.68
N ASN A 163 18.91 -7.82 2.65
CA ASN A 163 18.32 -6.51 2.86
C ASN A 163 17.55 -6.03 1.61
N ALA A 164 16.25 -6.33 1.58
CA ALA A 164 15.34 -5.90 0.51
C ALA A 164 14.92 -4.42 0.59
N GLY A 165 15.49 -3.60 1.49
CA GLY A 165 15.03 -2.23 1.71
C GLY A 165 15.10 -1.36 0.44
N ALA A 166 16.22 -1.39 -0.28
CA ALA A 166 16.36 -0.60 -1.49
C ALA A 166 15.45 -1.11 -2.63
N SER A 167 15.44 -2.42 -2.87
CA SER A 167 14.64 -3.05 -3.92
C SER A 167 13.14 -2.90 -3.69
N ALA A 168 12.64 -3.09 -2.46
CA ALA A 168 11.23 -2.91 -2.12
C ALA A 168 10.77 -1.46 -2.35
N ASN A 169 11.60 -0.46 -1.99
CA ASN A 169 11.28 0.95 -2.25
C ASN A 169 11.25 1.26 -3.75
N MET A 170 12.22 0.76 -4.52
CA MET A 170 12.22 0.93 -5.98
C MET A 170 11.02 0.24 -6.63
N ALA A 171 10.73 -1.01 -6.25
CA ALA A 171 9.60 -1.77 -6.75
C ALA A 171 8.27 -1.04 -6.51
N LYS A 172 8.03 -0.60 -5.27
CA LYS A 172 6.81 0.14 -4.93
C LYS A 172 6.69 1.44 -5.73
N TYR A 173 7.76 2.21 -5.84
CA TYR A 173 7.74 3.48 -6.58
C TYR A 173 7.43 3.26 -8.05
N LEU A 174 8.16 2.34 -8.70
CA LEU A 174 7.99 2.03 -10.12
C LEU A 174 6.60 1.47 -10.41
N ALA A 175 6.13 0.51 -9.61
CA ALA A 175 4.83 -0.11 -9.80
C ALA A 175 3.69 0.90 -9.63
N ALA A 176 3.74 1.76 -8.61
CA ALA A 176 2.72 2.79 -8.40
C ALA A 176 2.68 3.80 -9.56
N LYS A 177 3.85 4.23 -10.06
CA LYS A 177 3.92 5.14 -11.21
C LYS A 177 3.40 4.46 -12.48
N ALA A 178 3.85 3.24 -12.79
CA ALA A 178 3.44 2.51 -13.97
C ALA A 178 1.93 2.19 -13.96
N SER A 179 1.37 1.85 -12.80
CA SER A 179 -0.07 1.64 -12.64
C SER A 179 -0.87 2.91 -12.90
N TRP A 180 -0.38 4.06 -12.41
CA TRP A 180 -0.98 5.36 -12.70
C TRP A 180 -0.99 5.69 -14.20
N GLU A 181 0.12 5.48 -14.90
CA GLU A 181 0.17 5.73 -16.35
C GLU A 181 -0.69 4.75 -17.15
N ALA A 182 -0.75 3.48 -16.73
CA ALA A 182 -1.68 2.51 -17.30
C ALA A 182 -3.15 2.94 -17.12
N ALA A 183 -3.50 3.45 -15.93
CA ALA A 183 -4.83 4.00 -15.65
C ALA A 183 -5.14 5.22 -16.54
N ASN A 184 -4.18 6.14 -16.72
CA ASN A 184 -4.34 7.29 -17.62
C ASN A 184 -4.56 6.85 -19.06
N ALA A 185 -3.73 5.94 -19.57
CA ALA A 185 -3.88 5.39 -20.92
C ALA A 185 -5.25 4.71 -21.10
N CYS A 186 -5.70 3.96 -20.08
CA CYS A 186 -7.00 3.32 -20.08
C CYS A 186 -8.14 4.34 -20.13
N LEU A 187 -8.13 5.34 -19.25
CA LEU A 187 -9.17 6.37 -19.21
C LEU A 187 -9.23 7.16 -20.52
N GLN A 188 -8.07 7.61 -21.03
CA GLN A 188 -8.00 8.35 -22.30
C GLN A 188 -8.47 7.51 -23.49
N THR A 189 -8.22 6.20 -23.47
CA THR A 189 -8.73 5.27 -24.50
C THR A 189 -10.26 5.18 -24.49
N HIS A 190 -10.90 5.27 -23.32
CA HIS A 190 -12.35 5.28 -23.17
C HIS A 190 -12.99 6.62 -23.54
N GLY A 191 -12.26 7.73 -23.35
CA GLY A 191 -12.74 9.07 -23.66
C GLY A 191 -13.66 9.59 -22.56
N GLY A 192 -14.87 10.02 -22.92
CA GLY A 192 -15.83 10.62 -21.97
C GLY A 192 -16.73 9.64 -21.22
N PHE A 193 -16.45 8.34 -21.28
CA PHE A 193 -17.24 7.27 -20.64
C PHE A 193 -16.62 6.83 -19.31
#